data_AF-A0A972DFY5-F1
#
_entry.id   AF-A0A972DFY5-F1
#
_cell.length_a   1.000
_cell.length_b   1.000
_cell.length_c   1.000
_cell.angle_alpha   90.00
_cell.angle_beta   90.00
_cell.angle_gamma   90.00
#
_symmetry.space_group_name_H-M   'P 1'
#
loop_
_entity.id
_entity.type
_entity.pdbx_description
1 polymer ?
#
loop_
_entity_poly.entity_id
_entity_poly.type
_entity_poly.pdbx_seq_one_letter_code
_entity_poly.pdbx_strand_id
1 'polypeptide(L)'
;MKNDHLKVSINGFGNVDCKELTGSFSANIFGFENITVRKGCLQAFNMTVRGFGNVDASGVKTQKSNLSVLGSGDITVGHVVQESVEKHSKNGVIKILSRG
;
A
#
# COMPACT_ATOMS: atom_id res chain seq x y z
N MET A 1 24.77 3.81 0.94
CA MET A 1 23.35 3.55 0.59
C MET A 1 22.47 4.39 1.50
N LYS A 2 21.70 5.33 0.95
CA LYS A 2 20.67 6.04 1.72
C LYS A 2 19.49 5.10 1.91
N ASN A 3 19.33 4.59 3.12
CA ASN A 3 18.17 3.80 3.52
C ASN A 3 17.10 4.78 4.04
N ASP A 4 16.39 5.43 3.12
CA ASP A 4 15.22 6.24 3.47
C ASP A 4 14.03 5.28 3.65
N HIS A 5 13.74 4.95 4.91
CA HIS A 5 12.57 4.19 5.32
C HIS A 5 11.50 5.17 5.77
N LEU A 6 10.46 5.35 4.95
CA LEU A 6 9.30 6.14 5.35
C LEU A 6 8.28 5.21 6.00
N LYS A 7 8.11 5.37 7.32
CA LYS A 7 7.03 4.72 8.06
C LYS A 7 5.93 5.74 8.29
N VAL A 8 4.75 5.45 7.75
CA VAL A 8 3.54 6.26 7.96
C VAL A 8 2.57 5.44 8.79
N SER A 9 1.97 6.03 9.82
CA SER A 9 0.92 5.37 10.60
C SER A 9 -0.23 6.35 10.73
N ILE A 10 -1.38 5.97 10.20
CA ILE A 10 -2.56 6.84 10.17
C ILE A 10 -3.62 6.12 10.99
N ASN A 11 -4.02 6.78 12.08
CA ASN A 11 -5.05 6.32 12.99
C ASN A 11 -6.06 7.47 13.13
N GLY A 12 -7.22 7.39 12.47
CA GLY A 12 -8.21 8.46 12.58
C GLY A 12 -9.35 8.41 11.55
N PHE A 13 -9.89 9.59 11.26
CA PHE A 13 -10.75 9.86 10.11
C PHE A 13 -10.08 10.96 9.26
N GLY A 14 -9.28 10.58 8.27
CA GLY A 14 -8.63 11.47 7.31
C GLY A 14 -8.08 10.71 6.10
N ASN A 15 -7.92 11.39 4.95
CA ASN A 15 -7.31 10.79 3.76
C ASN A 15 -5.83 11.17 3.68
N VAL A 16 -5.00 10.27 3.15
CA VAL A 16 -3.58 10.56 2.90
C VAL A 16 -3.30 10.59 1.41
N ASP A 17 -2.77 11.71 0.95
CA ASP A 17 -2.34 11.93 -0.44
C ASP A 17 -0.82 12.11 -0.48
N CYS A 18 -0.13 11.08 -0.96
CA CYS A 18 1.31 11.06 -1.15
C CYS A 18 1.65 11.34 -2.61
N LYS A 19 2.34 12.46 -2.87
CA LYS A 19 2.78 12.81 -4.23
C LYS A 19 3.87 11.89 -4.76
N GLU A 20 4.88 11.56 -3.96
CA GLU A 20 6.00 10.72 -4.37
C GLU A 20 6.57 9.95 -3.20
N LEU A 21 6.90 8.68 -3.40
CA LEU A 21 7.59 7.83 -2.43
C LEU A 21 8.85 7.21 -3.03
N THR A 22 9.94 7.23 -2.26
CA THR A 22 11.22 6.59 -2.62
C THR A 22 11.72 5.75 -1.46
N GLY A 23 12.46 4.68 -1.75
CA GLY A 23 13.04 3.82 -0.71
C GLY A 23 12.08 2.71 -0.25
N SER A 24 11.80 2.64 1.05
CA SER A 24 10.84 1.65 1.60
C SER A 24 9.65 2.35 2.23
N PHE A 25 8.46 1.81 2.01
CA PHE A 25 7.22 2.34 2.57
C PHE A 25 6.51 1.29 3.43
N SER A 26 6.05 1.72 4.61
CA SER A 26 5.22 0.91 5.49
C SER A 26 4.08 1.75 6.05
N ALA A 27 2.85 1.29 5.85
CA ALA A 27 1.66 1.93 6.38
C ALA A 27 0.65 0.95 6.97
N ASN A 28 -0.05 1.42 8.00
CA ASN A 28 -1.17 0.74 8.62
C ASN A 28 -2.32 1.74 8.72
N ILE A 29 -3.49 1.34 8.21
CA ILE A 29 -4.70 2.16 8.17
C ILE A 29 -5.74 1.51 9.06
N PHE A 30 -6.38 2.31 9.90
CA PHE A 30 -7.48 1.88 10.73
C PHE A 30 -8.71 2.73 10.47
N GLY A 31 -9.85 2.11 10.18
CA GLY A 31 -11.12 2.81 9.98
C GLY A 31 -11.58 2.89 8.51
N PHE A 32 -12.08 4.04 8.09
CA PHE A 32 -12.73 4.27 6.78
C PHE A 32 -11.87 5.12 5.82
N GLU A 33 -10.61 5.35 6.18
CA GLU A 33 -9.69 6.28 5.53
C GLU A 33 -9.14 5.76 4.20
N ASN A 34 -9.01 6.63 3.20
CA ASN A 34 -8.39 6.26 1.93
C ASN A 34 -6.95 6.80 1.82
N ILE A 35 -6.07 6.01 1.19
CA ILE A 35 -4.72 6.43 0.83
C ILE A 35 -4.59 6.47 -0.69
N THR A 36 -4.00 7.55 -1.21
CA THR A 36 -3.56 7.65 -2.59
C THR A 36 -2.06 7.90 -2.64
N VAL A 37 -1.33 7.09 -3.40
CA VAL A 37 0.08 7.27 -3.73
C VAL A 37 0.21 7.48 -5.23
N ARG A 38 0.50 8.71 -5.65
CA ARG A 38 0.48 9.08 -7.08
C ARG A 38 1.65 8.53 -7.88
N LYS A 39 2.84 8.47 -7.28
CA LYS A 39 4.03 7.86 -7.90
C LYS A 39 4.98 7.34 -6.84
N GLY A 40 5.75 6.30 -7.17
CA GLY A 40 6.86 5.89 -6.33
C GLY A 40 7.69 4.76 -6.94
N CYS A 41 8.98 4.74 -6.61
CA CYS A 41 9.90 3.67 -6.96
C CYS A 41 10.51 3.13 -5.67
N LEU A 42 10.07 1.95 -5.25
CA LEU A 42 10.30 1.40 -3.92
C LEU A 42 11.07 0.08 -3.97
N GLN A 43 11.85 -0.18 -2.94
CA GLN A 43 12.39 -1.52 -2.69
C GLN A 43 11.33 -2.42 -2.05
N ALA A 44 10.56 -1.87 -1.10
CA ALA A 44 9.50 -2.60 -0.42
C ALA A 44 8.28 -1.70 -0.21
N PHE A 45 7.10 -2.26 -0.47
CA PHE A 45 5.81 -1.63 -0.22
C PHE A 45 5.00 -2.52 0.72
N ASN A 46 4.92 -2.12 1.99
CA ASN A 46 4.20 -2.86 3.03
C ASN A 46 2.94 -2.09 3.41
N MET A 47 1.78 -2.72 3.28
CA MET A 47 0.49 -2.09 3.55
C MET A 47 -0.39 -3.02 4.36
N THR A 48 -0.97 -2.51 5.43
CA THR A 48 -2.05 -3.19 6.15
C THR A 48 -3.26 -2.27 6.26
N VAL A 49 -4.41 -2.75 5.78
CA VAL A 49 -5.70 -2.07 5.90
C VAL A 49 -6.52 -2.82 6.95
N ARG A 50 -6.95 -2.14 8.01
CA ARG A 50 -7.83 -2.67 9.06
C ARG A 50 -9.10 -1.84 9.10
N GLY A 51 -10.10 -2.24 8.31
CA GLY A 51 -11.37 -1.52 8.18
C GLY A 51 -11.93 -1.53 6.77
N PHE A 52 -12.54 -0.41 6.37
CA PHE A 52 -13.27 -0.25 5.11
C PHE A 52 -12.57 0.70 4.11
N GLY A 53 -11.43 1.27 4.52
CA GLY A 53 -10.65 2.21 3.73
C GLY A 53 -9.94 1.56 2.53
N ASN A 54 -9.77 2.33 1.45
CA ASN A 54 -9.14 1.87 0.21
C ASN A 54 -7.76 2.49 0.00
N VAL A 55 -6.87 1.74 -0.63
CA VAL A 55 -5.52 2.18 -0.99
C VAL A 55 -5.36 2.14 -2.51
N ASP A 56 -5.11 3.30 -3.10
CA ASP A 56 -4.70 3.43 -4.49
C ASP A 56 -3.21 3.78 -4.57
N ALA A 57 -2.40 2.77 -4.89
CA ALA A 57 -0.98 2.89 -5.21
C ALA A 57 -0.71 2.46 -6.66
N SER A 58 -1.65 2.73 -7.58
CA SER A 58 -1.54 2.40 -9.01
C SER A 58 -0.31 3.02 -9.70
N GLY A 59 0.18 4.16 -9.23
CA GLY A 59 1.41 4.79 -9.73
C GLY A 59 2.72 4.28 -9.12
N VAL A 60 2.66 3.26 -8.24
CA VAL A 60 3.84 2.73 -7.54
C VAL A 60 4.44 1.55 -8.29
N LYS A 61 5.76 1.58 -8.48
CA LYS A 61 6.60 0.44 -8.82
C LYS A 61 7.40 0.02 -7.59
N THR A 62 7.33 -1.25 -7.22
CA THR A 62 8.08 -1.80 -6.09
C THR A 62 8.77 -3.11 -6.44
N GLN A 63 9.92 -3.40 -5.83
CA GLN A 63 10.56 -4.69 -5.99
C GLN A 63 9.75 -5.78 -5.28
N LYS A 64 9.36 -5.53 -4.03
CA LYS A 64 8.59 -6.46 -3.20
C LYS A 64 7.37 -5.78 -2.60
N SER A 65 6.30 -6.54 -2.38
CA SER A 65 5.13 -6.03 -1.67
C SER A 65 4.60 -7.01 -0.62
N ASN A 66 4.21 -6.50 0.55
CA ASN A 66 3.49 -7.26 1.57
C ASN A 66 2.20 -6.54 1.92
N LEU A 67 1.08 -7.11 1.48
CA LEU A 67 -0.23 -6.48 1.48
C LEU A 67 -1.17 -7.30 2.34
N SER A 68 -1.84 -6.65 3.29
CA SER A 68 -2.83 -7.28 4.14
C SER A 68 -4.10 -6.45 4.22
N VAL A 69 -5.25 -7.05 3.92
CA VAL A 69 -6.57 -6.47 4.19
C VAL A 69 -7.24 -7.30 5.29
N LEU A 70 -7.57 -6.63 6.39
CA LEU A 70 -8.26 -7.16 7.56
C LEU A 70 -9.55 -6.35 7.72
N GLY A 71 -10.50 -6.56 6.81
CA GLY A 71 -11.75 -5.79 6.74
C GLY A 71 -12.50 -6.00 5.43
N SER A 72 -12.92 -4.93 4.77
CA SER A 72 -13.56 -5.00 3.45
C SER A 72 -13.16 -3.86 2.53
N GLY A 73 -12.01 -3.25 2.78
CA GLY A 73 -11.40 -2.28 1.88
C GLY A 73 -10.55 -2.96 0.81
N ASP A 74 -10.08 -2.15 -0.13
CA ASP A 74 -9.33 -2.62 -1.30
C ASP A 74 -7.92 -2.02 -1.36
N ILE A 75 -6.96 -2.77 -1.89
CA ILE A 75 -5.60 -2.29 -2.17
C ILE A 75 -5.30 -2.49 -3.64
N THR A 76 -4.96 -1.41 -4.35
CA THR A 76 -4.44 -1.45 -5.72
C THR A 76 -2.98 -1.03 -5.75
N VAL A 77 -2.10 -1.82 -6.39
CA VAL A 77 -0.68 -1.51 -6.59
C VAL A 77 -0.33 -1.56 -8.08
N GLY A 78 0.48 -0.61 -8.55
CA GLY A 78 0.89 -0.48 -9.95
C GLY A 78 1.70 -1.67 -10.47
N HIS A 79 2.97 -1.75 -10.09
CA HIS A 79 3.89 -2.78 -10.61
C HIS A 79 4.70 -3.41 -9.49
N VAL A 80 4.66 -4.74 -9.39
CA VAL A 80 5.52 -5.52 -8.49
C VAL A 80 6.49 -6.35 -9.31
N VAL A 81 7.79 -6.06 -9.17
CA VAL A 81 8.84 -6.63 -10.03
C VAL A 81 9.22 -8.04 -9.62
N GLN A 82 9.36 -8.32 -8.32
CA GLN A 82 9.86 -9.62 -7.85
C GLN A 82 8.74 -10.46 -7.25
N GLU A 83 8.30 -10.12 -6.03
CA GLU A 83 7.38 -10.95 -5.27
C GLU A 83 6.34 -10.13 -4.51
N SER A 84 5.15 -10.70 -4.36
CA SER A 84 4.10 -10.17 -3.50
C SER A 84 3.61 -11.22 -2.53
N VAL A 85 3.36 -10.79 -1.29
CA VAL A 85 2.58 -11.53 -0.30
C VAL A 85 1.27 -10.79 -0.13
N GLU A 86 0.16 -11.48 -0.32
CA GLU A 86 -1.19 -10.89 -0.32
C GLU A 86 -2.10 -11.68 0.61
N LYS A 87 -2.59 -11.02 1.66
CA LYS A 87 -3.51 -11.60 2.64
C LYS A 87 -4.76 -10.75 2.68
N HIS A 88 -5.93 -11.34 2.49
CA HIS A 88 -7.17 -10.59 2.53
C HIS A 88 -8.25 -11.38 3.29
N SER A 89 -9.07 -10.65 4.02
CA SER A 89 -10.35 -11.14 4.54
C SER A 89 -11.30 -11.45 3.38
N LYS A 90 -12.36 -12.22 3.67
CA LYS A 90 -13.35 -12.66 2.67
C LYS A 90 -13.90 -11.55 1.76
N ASN A 91 -13.98 -10.32 2.27
CA ASN A 91 -14.61 -9.18 1.58
C ASN A 91 -13.62 -8.09 1.14
N GLY A 92 -12.31 -8.29 1.31
CA GLY A 92 -11.30 -7.32 0.88
C GLY A 92 -10.64 -7.75 -0.43
N VAL A 93 -10.32 -6.79 -1.30
CA VAL A 93 -9.65 -7.07 -2.57
C VAL A 93 -8.22 -6.55 -2.56
N ILE A 94 -7.30 -7.35 -3.09
CA ILE A 94 -5.95 -6.88 -3.43
C ILE A 94 -5.75 -7.06 -4.93
N LYS A 95 -5.36 -5.97 -5.61
CA LYS A 95 -5.12 -5.93 -7.04
C LYS A 95 -3.70 -5.42 -7.31
N ILE A 96 -2.96 -6.18 -8.11
CA ILE A 96 -1.67 -5.77 -8.65
C ILE A 96 -1.83 -5.62 -10.16
N LEU A 97 -1.62 -4.40 -10.69
CA LEU A 97 -1.90 -4.08 -12.09
C LEU A 97 -0.89 -4.70 -13.05
N SER A 98 0.37 -4.85 -12.63
CA SER A 98 1.43 -5.48 -13.41
C SER A 98 2.40 -6.28 -12.53
N ARG A 99 2.93 -7.38 -13.06
CA ARG A 99 3.85 -8.30 -12.39
C ARG A 99 4.99 -8.70 -13.34
N GLY A 100 6.21 -8.83 -12.81
CA GLY A 100 7.42 -9.24 -13.55
C GLY A 100 8.32 -8.10 -13.96
#